data_AF-A0A4Z2DJU5-F1
#
_entry.id   AF-A0A4Z2DJU5-F1
#
_cell.length_a   1.000
_cell.length_b   1.000
_cell.length_c   1.000
_cell.angle_alpha   90.00
_cell.angle_beta   90.00
_cell.angle_gamma   90.00
#
_symmetry.space_group_name_H-M   'P 1'
#
loop_
_entity.id
_entity.type
_entity.pdbx_description
1 polymer ?
#
loop_
_entity_poly.entity_id
_entity_poly.type
_entity_poly.pdbx_seq_one_letter_code
_entity_poly.pdbx_strand_id
1 'polypeptide(L)'
;MNNEGVHSSKPNSCNILLATCQPMSSDDYLSENKALKLKLLELSTLLQRDRTYFNQRLGATEYELEQCKKTNEDLTNQQNVKIHKLQNEIETYRNHLAALKIDLEQSKQTIELKQEKIDQMELYLAKLPTFEDYQETLNKFQLVKNQCSLLEKSVEEYKNKLKECDMQLDDSNIQIKQYKEREQLLQAQLDAALERLNKNKAERYNNLEAPKVMPIFVEDLKFELERYRVAFEQTKKLLEAETCRAEASETHQKLEQRKMNEYHARIEAEMTGIKASLSARRDEIQQLKKRISKITIEKQELLSNVFEAHHALMHMISLWKSTNGQLCHRLYEYIQENVNEIVRLSKQLNNLANGERLHLSELLIQPKPLLLDATELKDNDDDDDDAVFHVSCSPLVERDCLKHQDNNNNGGGDSCGDKNSWEASFHNVMNMASQLTNNVNREQLHTSLDQLIKTRSLLLKLRQELANKYADHLGGKINCVVQ
;
A
#
# COMPACT_ATOMS: atom_id res chain seq x y z
N MET A 1 -32.16 -19.73 50.82
CA MET A 1 -31.39 -20.47 51.85
C MET A 1 -31.20 -19.55 53.04
N ASN A 2 -31.77 -19.92 54.20
CA ASN A 2 -31.64 -19.35 55.57
C ASN A 2 -31.93 -17.84 55.72
N ASN A 3 -32.47 -17.30 56.80
CA ASN A 3 -33.21 -17.68 58.00
C ASN A 3 -33.95 -16.35 58.33
N GLU A 4 -35.18 -16.32 58.83
CA GLU A 4 -35.52 -16.13 60.24
C GLU A 4 -37.06 -16.06 60.23
N GLY A 5 -37.82 -16.89 60.93
CA GLY A 5 -37.69 -17.08 62.36
C GLY A 5 -38.53 -16.07 63.15
N VAL A 6 -39.73 -15.68 62.68
CA VAL A 6 -40.67 -14.95 63.54
C VAL A 6 -41.59 -15.96 64.22
N HIS A 7 -41.20 -16.25 65.45
CA HIS A 7 -41.92 -17.02 66.45
C HIS A 7 -43.39 -16.59 66.55
N SER A 8 -44.32 -17.52 66.31
CA SER A 8 -45.69 -17.41 66.80
C SER A 8 -45.68 -17.69 68.31
N SER A 9 -45.42 -16.67 69.11
CA SER A 9 -45.70 -16.70 70.54
C SER A 9 -47.21 -16.88 70.72
N LYS A 10 -47.61 -18.10 71.12
CA LYS A 10 -48.92 -18.33 71.76
C LYS A 10 -49.08 -17.32 72.90
N PRO A 11 -50.18 -16.57 72.99
CA PRO A 11 -50.48 -15.91 74.24
C PRO A 11 -50.90 -16.99 75.24
N ASN A 12 -50.16 -17.05 76.34
CA ASN A 12 -50.48 -17.82 77.52
C ASN A 12 -51.93 -17.56 77.95
N SER A 13 -52.68 -18.65 78.05
CA SER A 13 -53.79 -18.77 78.97
C SER A 13 -53.27 -18.47 80.38
N CYS A 14 -53.59 -17.30 80.92
CA CYS A 14 -53.72 -17.10 82.36
C CYS A 14 -54.42 -15.78 82.68
N ASN A 15 -55.57 -15.92 83.33
CA ASN A 15 -56.19 -14.96 84.24
C ASN A 15 -56.70 -13.65 83.63
N ILE A 16 -57.77 -13.75 82.83
CA ILE A 16 -58.82 -12.74 82.93
C ILE A 16 -59.45 -12.94 84.31
N LEU A 17 -58.97 -12.14 85.27
CA LEU A 17 -59.73 -11.80 86.46
C LEU A 17 -61.16 -11.49 86.03
N LEU A 18 -62.12 -12.25 86.57
CA LEU A 18 -63.49 -11.80 86.71
C LEU A 18 -63.45 -10.45 87.43
N ALA A 19 -63.35 -9.37 86.67
CA ALA A 19 -63.81 -8.08 87.11
C ALA A 19 -65.32 -8.22 87.20
N THR A 20 -65.78 -8.51 88.42
CA THR A 20 -67.10 -8.16 88.95
C THR A 20 -67.98 -7.42 87.96
N CYS A 21 -68.94 -8.12 87.34
CA CYS A 21 -70.09 -7.48 86.73
C CYS A 21 -70.91 -6.84 87.86
N GLN A 22 -70.59 -5.59 88.20
CA GLN A 22 -71.60 -4.71 88.77
C GLN A 22 -72.68 -4.52 87.69
N PRO A 23 -73.98 -4.57 88.04
CA PRO A 23 -75.04 -4.25 87.10
C PRO A 23 -74.86 -2.78 86.71
N MET A 24 -74.24 -2.57 85.55
CA MET A 24 -74.19 -1.28 84.89
C MET A 24 -75.64 -0.85 84.64
N SER A 25 -75.98 0.40 84.97
CA SER A 25 -77.30 0.93 84.67
C SER A 25 -77.51 0.97 83.14
N SER A 26 -78.76 1.01 82.68
CA SER A 26 -79.03 1.13 81.23
C SER A 26 -78.31 2.33 80.60
N ASP A 27 -78.03 3.37 81.38
CA ASP A 27 -77.30 4.57 80.95
C ASP A 27 -75.79 4.32 80.79
N ASP A 28 -75.21 3.45 81.61
CA ASP A 28 -73.79 3.07 81.51
C ASP A 28 -73.52 2.25 80.24
N TYR A 29 -74.44 1.34 79.87
CA TYR A 29 -74.37 0.60 78.60
C TYR A 29 -74.52 1.51 77.38
N LEU A 30 -75.38 2.53 77.46
CA LEU A 30 -75.53 3.52 76.39
C LEU A 30 -74.27 4.38 76.23
N SER A 31 -73.65 4.77 77.34
CA SER A 31 -72.39 5.52 77.36
C SER A 31 -71.23 4.71 76.78
N GLU A 32 -71.09 3.44 77.20
CA GLU A 32 -70.06 2.54 76.67
C GLU A 32 -70.27 2.24 75.17
N ASN A 33 -71.51 1.99 74.75
CA ASN A 33 -71.83 1.79 73.32
C ASN A 33 -71.49 3.02 72.48
N LYS A 34 -71.75 4.23 73.01
CA LYS A 34 -71.36 5.49 72.36
C LYS A 34 -69.84 5.64 72.27
N ALA A 35 -69.10 5.29 73.33
CA ALA A 35 -67.63 5.31 73.34
C ALA A 35 -67.03 4.30 72.36
N LEU A 36 -67.60 3.09 72.28
CA LEU A 36 -67.18 2.05 71.33
C LEU A 36 -67.46 2.45 69.87
N LYS A 37 -68.62 3.06 69.59
CA LYS A 37 -68.93 3.61 68.26
C LYS A 37 -67.95 4.71 67.87
N LEU A 38 -67.56 5.58 68.81
CA LEU A 38 -66.58 6.62 68.57
C LEU A 38 -65.20 6.04 68.28
N LYS A 39 -64.73 5.07 69.07
CA LYS A 39 -63.47 4.34 68.81
C LYS A 39 -63.50 3.60 67.47
N LEU A 40 -64.62 2.99 67.09
CA LEU A 40 -64.75 2.30 65.82
C LEU A 40 -64.70 3.28 64.64
N LEU A 41 -65.28 4.48 64.81
CA LEU A 41 -65.17 5.57 63.83
C LEU A 41 -63.74 6.10 63.73
N GLU A 42 -63.05 6.31 64.86
CA GLU A 42 -61.63 6.70 64.89
C GLU A 42 -60.73 5.67 64.22
N LEU A 43 -60.89 4.38 64.53
CA LEU A 43 -60.14 3.31 63.89
C LEU A 43 -60.46 3.20 62.39
N SER A 44 -61.73 3.38 61.99
CA SER A 44 -62.12 3.37 60.58
C SER A 44 -61.52 4.54 59.81
N THR A 45 -61.47 5.74 60.41
CA THR A 45 -60.87 6.92 59.77
C THR A 45 -59.35 6.82 59.69
N LEU A 46 -58.70 6.25 60.72
CA LEU A 46 -57.27 5.95 60.69
C LEU A 46 -56.94 4.93 59.60
N LEU A 47 -57.69 3.83 59.51
CA LEU A 47 -57.49 2.80 58.49
C LEU A 47 -57.70 3.36 57.07
N GLN A 48 -58.70 4.23 56.89
CA GLN A 48 -58.94 4.93 55.61
C GLN A 48 -57.73 5.81 55.24
N ARG A 49 -57.20 6.57 56.21
CA ARG A 49 -56.04 7.45 56.03
C ARG A 49 -54.79 6.64 55.70
N ASP A 50 -54.52 5.57 56.43
CA ASP A 50 -53.38 4.69 56.18
C ASP A 50 -53.48 4.04 54.80
N ARG A 51 -54.67 3.55 54.41
CA ARG A 51 -54.91 3.01 53.07
C ARG A 51 -54.63 4.05 51.98
N THR A 52 -55.08 5.29 52.14
CA THR A 52 -54.78 6.35 51.17
C THR A 52 -53.30 6.68 51.11
N TYR A 53 -52.62 6.73 52.26
CA TYR A 53 -51.19 6.99 52.34
C TYR A 53 -50.37 5.88 51.67
N PHE A 54 -50.67 4.61 51.96
CA PHE A 54 -49.99 3.46 51.34
C PHE A 54 -50.25 3.37 49.84
N ASN A 55 -51.46 3.65 49.37
CA ASN A 55 -51.76 3.67 47.93
C ASN A 55 -51.00 4.78 47.20
N GLN A 56 -50.90 5.98 47.78
CA GLN A 56 -50.10 7.07 47.20
C GLN A 56 -48.61 6.70 47.14
N ARG A 57 -48.09 6.12 48.22
CA ARG A 57 -46.69 5.68 48.29
C ARG A 57 -46.41 4.54 47.31
N LEU A 58 -47.33 3.58 47.17
CA LEU A 58 -47.24 2.50 46.18
C LEU A 58 -47.19 3.07 44.76
N GLY A 59 -48.10 3.98 44.40
CA GLY A 59 -48.11 4.62 43.08
C GLY A 59 -46.83 5.41 42.78
N ALA A 60 -46.27 6.11 43.77
CA ALA A 60 -44.99 6.79 43.63
C ALA A 60 -43.84 5.79 43.37
N THR A 61 -43.79 4.68 44.12
CA THR A 61 -42.77 3.63 43.91
C THR A 61 -42.93 2.91 42.56
N GLU A 62 -44.15 2.67 42.09
CA GLU A 62 -44.42 2.07 40.78
C GLU A 62 -43.97 3.01 39.65
N TYR A 63 -44.20 4.32 39.80
CA TYR A 63 -43.74 5.31 38.84
C TYR A 63 -42.21 5.40 38.77
N GLU A 64 -41.53 5.43 39.93
CA GLU A 64 -40.06 5.41 39.98
C GLU A 64 -39.48 4.13 39.37
N LEU A 65 -40.10 2.98 39.65
CA LEU A 65 -39.70 1.70 39.07
C LEU A 65 -39.84 1.71 37.54
N GLU A 66 -40.94 2.26 37.02
CA GLU A 66 -41.18 2.34 35.58
C GLU A 66 -40.22 3.31 34.88
N GLN A 67 -39.90 4.45 35.53
CA GLN A 67 -38.82 5.32 35.05
C GLN A 67 -37.48 4.60 35.01
N CYS A 68 -37.13 3.86 36.08
CA CYS A 68 -35.87 3.11 36.14
C CYS A 68 -35.80 2.05 35.03
N LYS A 69 -36.87 1.29 34.80
CA LYS A 69 -36.95 0.33 33.68
C LYS A 69 -36.70 1.01 32.34
N LYS A 70 -37.38 2.14 32.08
CA LYS A 70 -37.21 2.89 30.83
C LYS A 70 -35.76 3.36 30.65
N THR A 71 -35.15 3.91 31.70
CA THR A 71 -33.74 4.33 31.63
C THR A 71 -32.78 3.16 31.38
N ASN A 72 -33.06 1.99 31.96
CA ASN A 72 -32.26 0.78 31.71
C ASN A 72 -32.44 0.25 30.29
N GLU A 73 -33.65 0.30 29.74
CA GLU A 73 -33.93 -0.07 28.35
C GLU A 73 -33.19 0.86 27.37
N ASP A 74 -33.26 2.18 27.60
CA ASP A 74 -32.55 3.18 26.79
C ASP A 74 -31.03 2.97 26.85
N LEU A 75 -30.47 2.72 28.04
CA LEU A 75 -29.05 2.43 28.23
C LEU A 75 -28.63 1.14 27.51
N THR A 76 -29.45 0.09 27.60
CA THR A 76 -29.20 -1.20 26.93
C THR A 76 -29.23 -1.03 25.42
N ASN A 77 -30.19 -0.29 24.89
CA ASN A 77 -30.28 0.04 23.47
C ASN A 77 -29.06 0.83 22.99
N GLN A 78 -28.62 1.83 23.77
CA GLN A 78 -27.41 2.60 23.46
C GLN A 78 -26.16 1.71 23.44
N GLN A 79 -26.02 0.80 24.40
CA GLN A 79 -24.91 -0.17 24.44
C GLN A 79 -24.94 -1.13 23.24
N ASN A 80 -26.12 -1.64 22.87
CA ASN A 80 -26.28 -2.52 21.70
C ASN A 80 -25.88 -1.81 20.39
N VAL A 81 -26.26 -0.55 20.22
CA VAL A 81 -25.83 0.26 19.06
C VAL A 81 -24.31 0.40 19.03
N LYS A 82 -23.67 0.65 20.19
CA LYS A 82 -22.20 0.75 20.27
C LYS A 82 -21.52 -0.58 19.94
N ILE A 83 -22.06 -1.70 20.43
CA ILE A 83 -21.56 -3.05 20.12
C ILE A 83 -21.65 -3.31 18.61
N HIS A 84 -22.78 -3.01 17.97
CA HIS A 84 -22.93 -3.21 16.53
C HIS A 84 -21.97 -2.34 15.70
N LYS A 85 -21.73 -1.08 16.09
CA LYS A 85 -20.74 -0.23 15.44
C LYS A 85 -19.33 -0.83 15.52
N LEU A 86 -18.92 -1.28 16.72
CA LEU A 86 -17.63 -1.92 16.92
C LEU A 86 -17.50 -3.26 16.16
N GLN A 87 -18.58 -4.04 16.09
CA GLN A 87 -18.60 -5.27 15.29
C GLN A 87 -18.39 -4.99 13.79
N ASN A 88 -19.03 -3.95 13.26
CA ASN A 88 -18.85 -3.54 11.87
C ASN A 88 -17.43 -3.03 11.60
N GLU A 89 -16.84 -2.25 12.50
CA GLU A 89 -15.46 -1.81 12.40
C GLU A 89 -14.49 -3.00 12.41
N ILE A 90 -14.67 -3.95 13.33
CA ILE A 90 -13.86 -5.18 13.38
C ILE A 90 -13.95 -5.97 12.07
N GLU A 91 -15.15 -6.10 11.51
CA GLU A 91 -15.34 -6.82 10.25
C GLU A 91 -14.67 -6.09 9.07
N THR A 92 -14.75 -4.75 9.07
CA THR A 92 -14.06 -3.92 8.09
C THR A 92 -12.54 -4.14 8.18
N TYR A 93 -11.97 -4.14 9.39
CA TYR A 93 -10.54 -4.41 9.58
C TYR A 93 -10.14 -5.83 9.18
N ARG A 94 -10.99 -6.84 9.45
CA ARG A 94 -10.75 -8.22 8.99
C ARG A 94 -10.69 -8.31 7.46
N ASN A 95 -11.60 -7.64 6.77
CA ASN A 95 -11.61 -7.60 5.32
C ASN A 95 -10.36 -6.92 4.75
N HIS A 96 -9.92 -5.81 5.33
CA HIS A 96 -8.66 -5.15 4.94
C HIS A 96 -7.44 -6.05 5.19
N LEU A 97 -7.40 -6.76 6.32
CA LEU A 97 -6.31 -7.69 6.63
C LEU A 97 -6.27 -8.86 5.64
N ALA A 98 -7.44 -9.39 5.26
CA ALA A 98 -7.53 -10.43 4.24
C ALA A 98 -7.03 -9.95 2.86
N ALA A 99 -7.42 -8.74 2.44
CA ALA A 99 -6.94 -8.14 1.19
C ALA A 99 -5.42 -7.93 1.20
N LEU A 100 -4.87 -7.35 2.28
CA LEU A 100 -3.42 -7.16 2.43
C LEU A 100 -2.65 -8.49 2.41
N LYS A 101 -3.23 -9.56 2.96
CA LYS A 101 -2.62 -10.90 2.92
C LYS A 101 -2.57 -11.45 1.49
N ILE A 102 -3.60 -11.21 0.68
CA ILE A 102 -3.64 -11.58 -0.74
C ILE A 102 -2.56 -10.79 -1.52
N ASP A 103 -2.51 -9.48 -1.33
CA ASP A 103 -1.52 -8.61 -2.01
C ASP A 103 -0.08 -8.99 -1.65
N LEU A 104 0.17 -9.32 -0.38
CA LEU A 104 1.47 -9.80 0.09
C LEU A 104 1.88 -11.10 -0.62
N GLU A 105 0.96 -12.05 -0.76
CA GLU A 105 1.22 -13.33 -1.41
C GLU A 105 1.48 -13.16 -2.91
N GLN A 106 0.73 -12.30 -3.58
CA GLN A 106 0.98 -11.95 -4.99
C GLN A 106 2.35 -11.27 -5.19
N SER A 107 2.74 -10.39 -4.26
CA SER A 107 4.05 -9.74 -4.29
C SER A 107 5.19 -10.75 -4.13
N LYS A 108 5.05 -11.72 -3.22
CA LYS A 108 6.02 -12.82 -3.06
C LYS A 108 6.18 -13.64 -4.34
N GLN A 109 5.07 -14.08 -4.94
CA GLN A 109 5.10 -14.82 -6.20
C GLN A 109 5.77 -14.00 -7.32
N THR A 110 5.53 -12.69 -7.38
CA THR A 110 6.18 -11.80 -8.36
C THR A 110 7.69 -11.69 -8.13
N ILE A 111 8.13 -11.67 -6.87
CA ILE A 111 9.55 -11.65 -6.51
C ILE A 111 10.22 -12.98 -6.91
N GLU A 112 9.59 -14.12 -6.63
CA GLU A 112 10.09 -15.44 -7.02
C GLU A 112 10.27 -15.55 -8.54
N LEU A 113 9.26 -15.14 -9.33
CA LEU A 113 9.37 -15.12 -10.80
C LEU A 113 10.50 -14.20 -11.32
N LYS A 114 10.72 -13.06 -10.65
CA LYS A 114 11.83 -12.17 -10.99
C LYS A 114 13.18 -12.79 -10.65
N GLN A 115 13.27 -13.50 -9.53
CA GLN A 115 14.48 -14.21 -9.13
C GLN A 115 14.80 -15.34 -10.12
N GLU A 116 13.83 -16.17 -10.48
CA GLU A 116 14.00 -17.21 -11.51
C GLU A 116 14.50 -16.63 -12.83
N LYS A 117 14.00 -15.46 -13.23
CA LYS A 117 14.47 -14.77 -14.43
C LYS A 117 15.91 -14.28 -14.30
N ILE A 118 16.30 -13.77 -13.13
CA ILE A 118 17.69 -13.38 -12.85
C ILE A 118 18.58 -14.61 -12.96
N ASP A 119 18.23 -15.72 -12.32
CA ASP A 119 18.99 -16.96 -12.35
C ASP A 119 19.14 -17.51 -13.78
N GLN A 120 18.08 -17.41 -14.60
CA GLN A 120 18.15 -17.73 -16.03
C GLN A 120 19.12 -16.82 -16.78
N MET A 121 19.05 -15.51 -16.55
CA MET A 121 19.97 -14.55 -17.19
C MET A 121 21.43 -14.79 -16.77
N GLU A 122 21.68 -15.07 -15.50
CA GLU A 122 23.01 -15.44 -14.98
C GLU A 122 23.54 -16.71 -15.65
N LEU A 123 22.68 -17.74 -15.81
CA LEU A 123 23.03 -18.96 -16.53
C LEU A 123 23.36 -18.68 -18.01
N TYR A 124 22.63 -17.78 -18.67
CA TYR A 124 22.93 -17.38 -20.05
C TYR A 124 24.26 -16.62 -20.13
N LEU A 125 24.49 -15.66 -19.23
CA LEU A 125 25.73 -14.89 -19.18
C LEU A 125 26.94 -15.80 -18.93
N ALA A 126 26.80 -16.81 -18.06
CA ALA A 126 27.85 -17.80 -17.80
C ALA A 126 28.20 -18.68 -19.01
N LYS A 127 27.28 -18.82 -19.99
CA LYS A 127 27.51 -19.58 -21.22
C LYS A 127 28.11 -18.75 -22.36
N LEU A 128 28.17 -17.43 -22.22
CA LEU A 128 28.78 -16.59 -23.24
C LEU A 128 30.30 -16.79 -23.24
N PRO A 129 30.94 -16.83 -24.42
CA PRO A 129 32.39 -16.90 -24.51
C PRO A 129 33.01 -15.74 -23.75
N THR A 130 33.98 -16.06 -22.91
CA THR A 130 34.72 -15.07 -22.15
C THR A 130 35.72 -14.35 -23.05
N PHE A 131 36.23 -13.22 -22.58
CA PHE A 131 37.30 -12.50 -23.27
C PHE A 131 38.53 -13.41 -23.50
N GLU A 132 38.81 -14.31 -22.56
CA GLU A 132 39.90 -15.28 -22.65
C GLU A 132 39.68 -16.27 -23.79
N ASP A 133 38.46 -16.76 -24.00
CA ASP A 133 38.10 -17.64 -25.12
C ASP A 133 38.29 -16.94 -26.48
N TYR A 134 37.92 -15.66 -26.56
CA TYR A 134 38.17 -14.84 -27.75
C TYR A 134 39.66 -14.62 -28.00
N GLN A 135 40.43 -14.34 -26.94
CA GLN A 135 41.88 -14.17 -27.02
C GLN A 135 42.57 -15.45 -27.50
N GLU A 136 42.16 -16.61 -27.00
CA GLU A 136 42.68 -17.91 -27.43
C GLU A 136 42.34 -18.19 -28.91
N THR A 137 41.10 -17.90 -29.32
CA THR A 137 40.67 -18.04 -30.72
C THR A 137 41.46 -17.11 -31.65
N LEU A 138 41.70 -15.88 -31.22
CA LEU A 138 42.51 -14.91 -31.97
C LEU A 138 43.97 -15.38 -32.10
N ASN A 139 44.56 -15.92 -31.04
CA ASN A 139 45.91 -16.48 -31.07
C ASN A 139 46.00 -17.67 -32.03
N LYS A 140 45.02 -18.58 -32.01
CA LYS A 140 44.91 -19.70 -32.97
C LYS A 140 44.80 -19.19 -34.41
N PHE A 141 43.98 -18.18 -34.64
CA PHE A 141 43.84 -17.57 -35.96
C PHE A 141 45.15 -16.93 -36.46
N GLN A 142 45.86 -16.19 -35.60
CA GLN A 142 47.16 -15.61 -35.94
C GLN A 142 48.20 -16.69 -36.29
N LEU A 143 48.21 -17.80 -35.55
CA LEU A 143 49.08 -18.93 -35.85
C LEU A 143 48.79 -19.52 -37.23
N VAL A 144 47.51 -19.77 -37.55
CA VAL A 144 47.09 -20.27 -38.87
C VAL A 144 47.43 -19.28 -39.98
N LYS A 145 47.21 -17.98 -39.76
CA LYS A 145 47.57 -16.93 -40.71
C LYS A 145 49.08 -16.94 -41.03
N ASN A 146 49.93 -17.11 -40.01
CA ASN A 146 51.37 -17.20 -40.20
C ASN A 146 51.77 -18.46 -40.98
N GLN A 147 51.12 -19.60 -40.72
CA GLN A 147 51.32 -20.83 -41.49
C GLN A 147 50.91 -20.67 -42.96
N CYS A 148 49.77 -20.05 -43.24
CA CYS A 148 49.34 -19.75 -44.60
C CYS A 148 50.37 -18.87 -45.34
N SER A 149 50.90 -17.84 -44.69
CA SER A 149 51.93 -16.98 -45.29
C SER A 149 53.23 -17.74 -45.62
N LEU A 150 53.65 -18.67 -44.76
CA LEU A 150 54.80 -19.55 -45.04
C LEU A 150 54.53 -20.48 -46.23
N LEU A 151 53.34 -21.07 -46.28
CA LEU A 151 52.91 -21.91 -47.40
C LEU A 151 52.88 -21.13 -48.71
N GLU A 152 52.31 -19.92 -48.72
CA GLU A 152 52.30 -19.03 -49.90
C GLU A 152 53.70 -18.75 -50.43
N LYS A 153 54.66 -18.44 -49.53
CA LYS A 153 56.07 -18.25 -49.93
C LYS A 153 56.66 -19.52 -50.56
N SER A 154 56.43 -20.67 -49.95
CA SER A 154 56.93 -21.95 -50.49
C SER A 154 56.33 -22.27 -51.86
N VAL A 155 55.04 -21.99 -52.07
CA VAL A 155 54.36 -22.18 -53.36
C VAL A 155 54.99 -21.26 -54.42
N GLU A 156 55.25 -20.00 -54.09
CA GLU A 156 55.89 -19.08 -55.04
C GLU A 156 57.33 -19.50 -55.36
N GLU A 157 58.09 -20.00 -54.39
CA GLU A 157 59.42 -20.60 -54.63
C GLU A 157 59.35 -21.79 -55.60
N TYR A 158 58.41 -22.73 -55.38
CA TYR A 158 58.22 -23.88 -56.28
C TYR A 158 57.76 -23.47 -57.66
N LYS A 159 56.91 -22.45 -57.77
CA LYS A 159 56.47 -21.89 -59.05
C LYS A 159 57.64 -21.27 -59.82
N ASN A 160 58.57 -20.60 -59.13
CA ASN A 160 59.77 -20.06 -59.77
C ASN A 160 60.72 -21.16 -60.23
N LYS A 161 60.92 -22.22 -59.42
CA LYS A 161 61.69 -23.40 -59.83
C LYS A 161 61.07 -24.09 -61.04
N LEU A 162 59.74 -24.19 -61.08
CA LEU A 162 59.03 -24.78 -62.22
C LEU A 162 59.28 -23.99 -63.51
N LYS A 163 59.19 -22.65 -63.46
CA LYS A 163 59.52 -21.78 -64.60
C LYS A 163 60.96 -21.96 -65.08
N GLU A 164 61.90 -22.12 -64.15
CA GLU A 164 63.31 -22.36 -64.49
C GLU A 164 63.50 -23.72 -65.19
N CYS A 165 62.82 -24.77 -64.72
CA CYS A 165 62.81 -26.07 -65.38
C CYS A 165 62.16 -26.00 -66.77
N ASP A 166 61.05 -25.28 -66.92
CA ASP A 166 60.38 -25.09 -68.22
C ASP A 166 61.31 -24.36 -69.21
N MET A 167 62.04 -23.32 -68.77
CA MET A 167 63.06 -22.66 -69.59
C MET A 167 64.17 -23.62 -70.02
N GLN A 168 64.69 -24.44 -69.11
CA GLN A 168 65.72 -25.45 -69.44
C GLN A 168 65.21 -26.50 -70.43
N LEU A 169 63.92 -26.89 -70.31
CA LEU A 169 63.27 -27.80 -71.23
C LEU A 169 63.13 -27.17 -72.62
N ASP A 170 62.73 -25.91 -72.70
CA ASP A 170 62.63 -25.15 -73.96
C ASP A 170 63.99 -25.01 -74.64
N ASP A 171 65.05 -24.68 -73.90
CA ASP A 171 66.42 -24.62 -74.42
C ASP A 171 66.87 -25.99 -74.97
N SER A 172 66.59 -27.07 -74.23
CA SER A 172 66.88 -28.43 -74.66
C SER A 172 66.09 -28.82 -75.93
N ASN A 173 64.82 -28.42 -76.01
CA ASN A 173 63.98 -28.64 -77.19
C ASN A 173 64.51 -27.87 -78.42
N ILE A 174 65.01 -26.65 -78.24
CA ILE A 174 65.67 -25.88 -79.31
C ILE A 174 66.91 -26.63 -79.80
N GLN A 175 67.75 -27.15 -78.90
CA GLN A 175 68.92 -27.95 -79.28
C GLN A 175 68.52 -29.22 -80.04
N ILE A 176 67.51 -29.97 -79.56
CA ILE A 176 66.98 -31.16 -80.25
C ILE A 176 66.51 -30.80 -81.67
N LYS A 177 65.81 -29.67 -81.82
CA LYS A 177 65.37 -29.20 -83.14
C LYS A 177 66.55 -28.90 -84.07
N GLN A 178 67.60 -28.24 -83.58
CA GLN A 178 68.82 -28.00 -84.35
C GLN A 178 69.52 -29.30 -84.77
N TYR A 179 69.60 -30.27 -83.86
CA TYR A 179 70.15 -31.59 -84.19
C TYR A 179 69.31 -32.32 -85.24
N LYS A 180 67.97 -32.24 -85.14
CA LYS A 180 67.05 -32.81 -86.13
C LYS A 180 67.16 -32.15 -87.49
N GLU A 181 67.29 -30.83 -87.56
CA GLU A 181 67.54 -30.09 -88.82
C GLU A 181 68.88 -30.50 -89.44
N ARG A 182 69.93 -30.68 -88.62
CA ARG A 182 71.23 -31.19 -89.08
C ARG A 182 71.14 -32.62 -89.59
N GLU A 183 70.42 -33.49 -88.90
CA GLU A 183 70.15 -34.87 -89.32
C GLU A 183 69.40 -34.89 -90.66
N GLN A 184 68.36 -34.06 -90.81
CA GLN A 184 67.63 -33.91 -92.08
C GLN A 184 68.53 -33.42 -93.22
N LEU A 185 69.44 -32.48 -92.95
CA LEU A 185 70.42 -32.02 -93.95
C LEU A 185 71.36 -33.15 -94.39
N LEU A 186 71.87 -33.94 -93.44
CA LEU A 186 72.71 -35.10 -93.73
C LEU A 186 71.93 -36.18 -94.50
N GLN A 187 70.67 -36.42 -94.13
CA GLN A 187 69.76 -37.33 -94.82
C GLN A 187 69.51 -36.85 -96.26
N ALA A 188 69.25 -35.56 -96.48
CA ALA A 188 69.08 -35.00 -97.81
C ALA A 188 70.37 -35.09 -98.66
N GLN A 189 71.55 -34.96 -98.05
CA GLN A 189 72.83 -35.19 -98.73
C GLN A 189 73.02 -36.66 -99.13
N LEU A 190 72.59 -37.60 -98.28
CA LEU A 190 72.61 -39.03 -98.56
C LEU A 190 71.62 -39.38 -99.68
N ASP A 191 70.39 -38.86 -99.61
CA ASP A 191 69.36 -39.04 -100.63
C ASP A 191 69.80 -38.43 -101.97
N ALA A 192 70.47 -37.27 -101.97
CA ALA A 192 71.05 -36.69 -103.19
C ALA A 192 72.20 -37.53 -103.77
N ALA A 193 72.97 -38.22 -102.94
CA ALA A 193 73.97 -39.19 -103.39
C ALA A 193 73.32 -40.46 -103.97
N LEU A 194 72.22 -40.93 -103.37
CA LEU A 194 71.40 -42.04 -103.87
C LEU A 194 70.66 -41.67 -105.17
N GLU A 195 70.17 -40.44 -105.31
CA GLU A 195 69.57 -39.93 -106.56
C GLU A 195 70.59 -39.80 -107.69
N ARG A 196 71.84 -39.39 -107.41
CA ARG A 196 72.93 -39.44 -108.41
C ARG A 196 73.20 -40.87 -108.87
N LEU A 197 72.95 -41.86 -108.02
CA LEU A 197 73.05 -43.29 -108.33
C LEU A 197 71.84 -43.78 -109.14
N ASN A 198 70.64 -43.28 -108.84
CA ASN A 198 69.38 -43.65 -109.49
C ASN A 198 69.09 -42.88 -110.79
N LYS A 199 69.79 -41.76 -111.07
CA LYS A 199 69.71 -40.99 -112.33
C LYS A 199 70.31 -41.69 -113.56
N ASN A 200 70.71 -42.95 -113.45
CA ASN A 200 71.02 -43.84 -114.58
C ASN A 200 69.83 -44.71 -115.03
N LYS A 201 68.62 -44.54 -114.48
CA LYS A 201 67.44 -45.25 -114.98
C LYS A 201 66.18 -44.37 -115.04
N ALA A 202 65.67 -44.29 -116.27
CA ALA A 202 64.27 -44.10 -116.65
C ALA A 202 63.64 -42.69 -116.50
N GLU A 203 63.85 -41.91 -117.57
CA GLU A 203 62.84 -41.35 -118.47
C GLU A 203 61.32 -41.66 -118.25
N ARG A 204 60.54 -40.56 -118.36
CA ARG A 204 59.15 -40.39 -118.88
C ARG A 204 57.95 -40.84 -118.02
N TYR A 205 56.95 -39.96 -117.81
CA TYR A 205 55.82 -39.64 -118.72
C TYR A 205 54.89 -38.58 -118.10
N ASN A 206 53.98 -38.08 -118.95
CA ASN A 206 53.26 -36.82 -118.88
C ASN A 206 51.82 -36.91 -118.34
N ASN A 207 51.33 -35.73 -117.90
CA ASN A 207 50.02 -35.09 -118.11
C ASN A 207 48.72 -35.53 -117.39
N LEU A 208 48.12 -34.50 -116.78
CA LEU A 208 46.71 -34.05 -116.73
C LEU A 208 45.57 -35.08 -116.83
N GLU A 209 44.62 -34.99 -115.88
CA GLU A 209 43.19 -34.81 -116.22
C GLU A 209 42.34 -34.36 -115.01
N ALA A 210 41.29 -33.59 -115.29
CA ALA A 210 40.37 -32.94 -114.34
C ALA A 210 39.41 -33.94 -113.64
N PRO A 211 38.96 -33.69 -112.40
CA PRO A 211 38.26 -34.71 -111.63
C PRO A 211 36.77 -34.78 -112.00
N LYS A 212 36.38 -35.94 -112.55
CA LYS A 212 35.07 -36.55 -112.24
C LYS A 212 35.04 -36.80 -110.73
N VAL A 213 33.92 -36.48 -110.08
CA VAL A 213 33.68 -36.69 -108.63
C VAL A 213 34.19 -38.07 -108.23
N MET A 214 35.33 -38.09 -107.54
CA MET A 214 35.97 -39.30 -107.06
C MET A 214 35.22 -39.79 -105.82
N PRO A 215 35.16 -41.11 -105.58
CA PRO A 215 34.68 -41.70 -104.32
C PRO A 215 35.28 -41.05 -103.06
N ILE A 216 36.50 -40.49 -103.17
CA ILE A 216 37.19 -39.73 -102.13
C ILE A 216 36.35 -38.56 -101.59
N PHE A 217 35.60 -37.84 -102.44
CA PHE A 217 34.71 -36.76 -101.99
C PHE A 217 33.51 -37.27 -101.17
N VAL A 218 33.06 -38.50 -101.43
CA VAL A 218 31.97 -39.13 -100.68
C VAL A 218 32.48 -39.62 -99.33
N GLU A 219 33.68 -40.18 -99.29
CA GLU A 219 34.38 -40.54 -98.05
C GLU A 219 34.74 -39.31 -97.20
N ASP A 220 35.17 -38.20 -97.81
CA ASP A 220 35.39 -36.91 -97.14
C ASP A 220 34.08 -36.37 -96.55
N LEU A 221 32.97 -36.43 -97.29
CA LEU A 221 31.66 -36.01 -96.78
C LEU A 221 31.21 -36.87 -95.60
N LYS A 222 31.45 -38.19 -95.63
CA LYS A 222 31.15 -39.09 -94.50
C LYS A 222 32.01 -38.76 -93.28
N PHE A 223 33.29 -38.47 -93.49
CA PHE A 223 34.21 -38.06 -92.42
C PHE A 223 33.77 -36.73 -91.80
N GLU A 224 33.38 -35.75 -92.63
CA GLU A 224 32.84 -34.46 -92.18
C GLU A 224 31.54 -34.67 -91.38
N LEU A 225 30.63 -35.52 -91.86
CA LEU A 225 29.35 -35.81 -91.22
C LEU A 225 29.52 -36.51 -89.87
N GLU A 226 30.47 -37.43 -89.76
CA GLU A 226 30.83 -38.06 -88.48
C GLU A 226 31.49 -37.07 -87.52
N ARG A 227 32.34 -36.16 -88.03
CA ARG A 227 32.93 -35.07 -87.23
C ARG A 227 31.85 -34.15 -86.67
N TYR A 228 30.84 -33.79 -87.47
CA TYR A 228 29.68 -33.03 -87.02
C TYR A 228 28.84 -33.79 -85.99
N ARG A 229 28.66 -35.09 -86.16
CA ARG A 229 27.90 -35.93 -85.23
C ARG A 229 28.58 -36.01 -83.85
N VAL A 230 29.90 -36.18 -83.83
CA VAL A 230 30.69 -36.16 -82.59
C VAL A 230 30.64 -34.79 -81.93
N ALA A 231 30.82 -33.71 -82.70
CA ALA A 231 30.73 -32.34 -82.18
C ALA A 231 29.33 -32.03 -81.62
N PHE A 232 28.27 -32.49 -82.29
CA PHE A 232 26.90 -32.35 -81.82
C PHE A 232 26.69 -33.06 -80.48
N GLU A 233 27.15 -34.31 -80.35
CA GLU A 233 26.95 -35.07 -79.10
C GLU A 233 27.79 -34.52 -77.93
N GLN A 234 28.98 -33.97 -78.21
CA GLN A 234 29.76 -33.24 -77.21
C GLN A 234 29.05 -31.95 -76.76
N THR A 235 28.48 -31.20 -77.70
CA THR A 235 27.77 -29.95 -77.40
C THR A 235 26.49 -30.22 -76.61
N LYS A 236 25.76 -31.30 -76.96
CA LYS A 236 24.58 -31.75 -76.22
C LYS A 236 24.91 -32.10 -74.78
N LYS A 237 25.99 -32.86 -74.53
CA LYS A 237 26.46 -33.17 -73.17
C LYS A 237 26.85 -31.91 -72.38
N LEU A 238 27.48 -30.93 -73.04
CA LEU A 238 27.77 -29.64 -72.42
C LEU A 238 26.50 -28.87 -72.06
N LEU A 239 25.49 -28.87 -72.93
CA LEU A 239 24.21 -28.24 -72.67
C LEU A 239 23.47 -28.93 -71.52
N GLU A 240 23.41 -30.26 -71.50
CA GLU A 240 22.82 -31.02 -70.39
C GLU A 240 23.54 -30.72 -69.06
N ALA A 241 24.88 -30.69 -69.06
CA ALA A 241 25.66 -30.33 -67.88
C ALA A 241 25.40 -28.89 -67.41
N GLU A 242 25.29 -27.93 -68.35
CA GLU A 242 24.97 -26.54 -68.01
C GLU A 242 23.54 -26.40 -67.47
N THR A 243 22.59 -27.15 -68.02
CA THR A 243 21.20 -27.15 -67.54
C THR A 243 21.13 -27.70 -66.11
N CYS A 244 21.82 -28.81 -65.83
CA CYS A 244 21.93 -29.33 -64.46
C CYS A 244 22.62 -28.34 -63.51
N ARG A 245 23.65 -27.62 -63.96
CA ARG A 245 24.30 -26.57 -63.14
C ARG A 245 23.34 -25.41 -62.85
N ALA A 246 22.57 -24.98 -63.85
CA ALA A 246 21.58 -23.91 -63.69
C ALA A 246 20.48 -24.30 -62.71
N GLU A 247 19.93 -25.51 -62.82
CA GLU A 247 18.92 -26.04 -61.90
C GLU A 247 19.47 -26.13 -60.46
N ALA A 248 20.70 -26.64 -60.29
CA ALA A 248 21.36 -26.69 -58.99
C ALA A 248 21.54 -25.29 -58.38
N SER A 249 21.96 -24.31 -59.18
CA SER A 249 22.07 -22.91 -58.75
C SER A 249 20.73 -22.31 -58.34
N GLU A 250 19.66 -22.55 -59.12
CA GLU A 250 18.31 -22.08 -58.82
C GLU A 250 17.78 -22.66 -57.50
N THR A 251 17.99 -23.97 -57.27
CA THR A 251 17.59 -24.60 -56.00
C THR A 251 18.36 -24.04 -54.81
N HIS A 252 19.66 -23.77 -54.96
CA HIS A 252 20.48 -23.13 -53.93
C HIS A 252 19.98 -21.72 -53.62
N GLN A 253 19.71 -20.91 -54.65
CA GLN A 253 19.19 -19.56 -54.49
C GLN A 253 17.82 -19.54 -53.80
N LYS A 254 16.91 -20.45 -54.17
CA LYS A 254 15.60 -20.59 -53.49
C LYS A 254 15.76 -20.99 -52.03
N LEU A 255 16.73 -21.84 -51.70
CA LEU A 255 16.99 -22.24 -50.32
C LEU A 255 17.54 -21.07 -49.49
N GLU A 256 18.51 -20.31 -50.02
CA GLU A 256 19.03 -19.12 -49.36
C GLU A 256 17.94 -18.06 -49.15
N GLN A 257 17.11 -17.83 -50.16
CA GLN A 257 16.00 -16.89 -50.05
C GLN A 257 15.01 -17.30 -48.97
N ARG A 258 14.68 -18.60 -48.84
CA ARG A 258 13.84 -19.10 -47.74
C ARG A 258 14.49 -18.86 -46.37
N LYS A 259 15.77 -19.16 -46.22
CA LYS A 259 16.50 -18.91 -44.96
C LYS A 259 16.48 -17.44 -44.57
N MET A 260 16.71 -16.54 -45.53
CA MET A 260 16.65 -15.09 -45.29
C MET A 260 15.24 -14.63 -44.92
N ASN A 261 14.21 -15.13 -45.61
CA ASN A 261 12.81 -14.79 -45.30
C ASN A 261 12.40 -15.29 -43.91
N GLU A 262 12.80 -16.51 -43.52
CA GLU A 262 12.55 -17.04 -42.17
C GLU A 262 13.26 -16.20 -41.10
N TYR A 263 14.50 -15.77 -41.36
CA TYR A 263 15.23 -14.88 -40.46
C TYR A 263 14.54 -13.52 -40.31
N HIS A 264 14.10 -12.91 -41.42
CA HIS A 264 13.33 -11.67 -41.39
C HIS A 264 12.03 -11.81 -40.61
N ALA A 265 11.26 -12.89 -40.85
CA ALA A 265 10.00 -13.13 -40.14
C ALA A 265 10.20 -13.28 -38.63
N ARG A 266 11.30 -13.92 -38.19
CA ARG A 266 11.64 -14.02 -36.76
C ARG A 266 11.96 -12.66 -36.16
N ILE A 267 12.79 -11.86 -36.82
CA ILE A 267 13.12 -10.50 -36.34
C ILE A 267 11.88 -9.63 -36.28
N GLU A 268 11.01 -9.67 -37.29
CA GLU A 268 9.77 -8.89 -37.29
C GLU A 268 8.84 -9.29 -36.14
N ALA A 269 8.71 -10.59 -35.86
CA ALA A 269 7.95 -11.08 -34.72
C ALA A 269 8.54 -10.60 -33.38
N GLU A 270 9.86 -10.70 -33.21
CA GLU A 270 10.56 -10.20 -32.01
C GLU A 270 10.40 -8.69 -31.84
N MET A 271 10.58 -7.92 -32.92
CA MET A 271 10.43 -6.46 -32.90
C MET A 271 8.99 -6.06 -32.54
N THR A 272 8.00 -6.78 -33.05
CA THR A 272 6.58 -6.57 -32.73
C THR A 272 6.31 -6.86 -31.25
N GLY A 273 6.88 -7.95 -30.71
CA GLY A 273 6.80 -8.29 -29.29
C GLY A 273 7.44 -7.22 -28.39
N ILE A 274 8.64 -6.74 -28.75
CA ILE A 274 9.33 -5.66 -28.04
C ILE A 274 8.50 -4.37 -28.07
N LYS A 275 7.93 -4.01 -29.23
CA LYS A 275 7.09 -2.82 -29.39
C LYS A 275 5.84 -2.88 -28.52
N ALA A 276 5.18 -4.04 -28.46
CA ALA A 276 4.03 -4.25 -27.59
C ALA A 276 4.41 -4.12 -26.11
N SER A 277 5.53 -4.74 -25.69
CA SER A 277 6.03 -4.63 -24.31
C SER A 277 6.41 -3.19 -23.93
N LEU A 278 7.01 -2.43 -24.85
CA LEU A 278 7.33 -1.02 -24.64
C LEU A 278 6.08 -0.16 -24.49
N SER A 279 5.03 -0.43 -25.29
CA SER A 279 3.74 0.26 -25.15
C SER A 279 3.12 0.00 -23.78
N ALA A 280 3.04 -1.26 -23.37
CA ALA A 280 2.49 -1.63 -22.05
C ALA A 280 3.26 -0.98 -20.89
N ARG A 281 4.61 -0.95 -20.97
CA ARG A 281 5.45 -0.24 -19.99
C ARG A 281 5.19 1.26 -19.97
N ARG A 282 4.95 1.88 -21.13
CA ARG A 282 4.63 3.31 -21.23
C ARG A 282 3.31 3.63 -20.53
N ASP A 283 2.31 2.78 -20.70
CA ASP A 283 1.00 2.93 -20.06
C ASP A 283 1.10 2.77 -18.53
N GLU A 284 1.87 1.78 -18.06
CA GLU A 284 2.18 1.58 -16.64
C GLU A 284 2.84 2.83 -16.03
N ILE A 285 3.84 3.39 -16.71
CA ILE A 285 4.51 4.64 -16.28
C ILE A 285 3.51 5.80 -16.20
N GLN A 286 2.60 5.92 -17.16
CA GLN A 286 1.60 6.98 -17.15
C GLN A 286 0.60 6.83 -16.00
N GLN A 287 0.20 5.59 -15.68
CA GLN A 287 -0.64 5.31 -14.51
C GLN A 287 0.08 5.65 -13.20
N LEU A 288 1.36 5.26 -13.07
CA LEU A 288 2.17 5.60 -11.90
C LEU A 288 2.31 7.12 -11.73
N LYS A 289 2.54 7.87 -12.81
CA LYS A 289 2.58 9.34 -12.77
C LYS A 289 1.27 9.94 -12.27
N LYS A 290 0.12 9.44 -12.74
CA LYS A 290 -1.20 9.87 -12.25
C LYS A 290 -1.38 9.59 -10.76
N ARG A 291 -0.97 8.40 -10.30
CA ARG A 291 -1.07 8.01 -8.88
C ARG A 291 -0.17 8.87 -8.00
N ILE A 292 1.07 9.15 -8.43
CA ILE A 292 1.98 10.06 -7.73
C ILE A 292 1.37 11.46 -7.64
N SER A 293 0.81 11.98 -8.74
CA SER A 293 0.14 13.30 -8.73
C SER A 293 -1.01 13.35 -7.72
N LYS A 294 -1.81 12.28 -7.62
CA LYS A 294 -2.91 12.20 -6.65
C LYS A 294 -2.40 12.22 -5.22
N ILE A 295 -1.39 11.39 -4.91
CA ILE A 295 -0.77 11.33 -3.58
C ILE A 295 -0.14 12.67 -3.20
N THR A 296 0.47 13.38 -4.15
CA THR A 296 1.04 14.70 -3.89
C THR A 296 -0.03 15.72 -3.51
N ILE A 297 -1.20 15.67 -4.15
CA ILE A 297 -2.35 16.53 -3.80
C ILE A 297 -2.87 16.16 -2.40
N GLU A 298 -3.12 14.87 -2.15
CA GLU A 298 -3.58 14.37 -0.84
C GLU A 298 -2.60 14.75 0.29
N LYS A 299 -1.29 14.67 0.03
CA LYS A 299 -0.24 15.11 0.97
C LYS A 299 -0.33 16.62 1.25
N GLN A 300 -0.53 17.44 0.21
CA GLN A 300 -0.61 18.90 0.38
C GLN A 300 -1.86 19.31 1.15
N GLU A 301 -2.99 18.66 0.92
CA GLU A 301 -4.24 18.86 1.65
C GLU A 301 -4.08 18.47 3.13
N LEU A 302 -3.51 17.29 3.40
CA LEU A 302 -3.24 16.84 4.76
C LEU A 302 -2.31 17.79 5.51
N LEU A 303 -1.28 18.32 4.83
CA LEU A 303 -0.36 19.30 5.39
C LEU A 303 -1.11 20.60 5.77
N SER A 304 -1.99 21.08 4.89
CA SER A 304 -2.84 22.26 5.18
C SER A 304 -3.71 22.03 6.41
N ASN A 305 -4.38 20.88 6.48
CA ASN A 305 -5.25 20.52 7.61
C ASN A 305 -4.46 20.43 8.92
N VAL A 306 -3.23 19.91 8.89
CA VAL A 306 -2.35 19.85 10.07
C VAL A 306 -1.94 21.25 10.52
N PHE A 307 -1.61 22.16 9.60
CA PHE A 307 -1.27 23.54 9.96
C PHE A 307 -2.45 24.30 10.55
N GLU A 308 -3.63 24.18 9.93
CA GLU A 308 -4.87 24.76 10.47
C GLU A 308 -5.16 24.21 11.87
N ALA A 309 -5.01 22.89 12.06
CA ALA A 309 -5.25 22.26 13.35
C ALA A 309 -4.25 22.69 14.42
N HIS A 310 -2.98 22.85 14.05
CA HIS A 310 -1.95 23.35 14.95
C HIS A 310 -2.23 24.79 15.37
N HIS A 311 -2.53 25.68 14.43
CA HIS A 311 -2.85 27.08 14.73
C HIS A 311 -4.07 27.20 15.65
N ALA A 312 -5.11 26.42 15.36
CA ALA A 312 -6.30 26.28 16.19
C ALA A 312 -5.99 25.81 17.62
N LEU A 313 -5.16 24.78 17.78
CA LEU A 313 -4.74 24.28 19.08
C LEU A 313 -3.94 25.34 19.84
N MET A 314 -3.01 26.03 19.18
CA MET A 314 -2.23 27.11 19.78
C MET A 314 -3.14 28.25 20.27
N HIS A 315 -4.14 28.63 19.48
CA HIS A 315 -5.16 29.60 19.89
C HIS A 315 -5.98 29.10 21.09
N MET A 316 -6.33 27.82 21.15
CA MET A 316 -7.00 27.25 22.32
C MET A 316 -6.13 27.26 23.57
N ILE A 317 -4.85 26.92 23.44
CA ILE A 317 -3.90 26.95 24.55
C ILE A 317 -3.73 28.39 25.06
N SER A 318 -3.65 29.38 24.18
CA SER A 318 -3.55 30.79 24.60
C SER A 318 -4.81 31.24 25.35
N LEU A 319 -6.00 30.84 24.89
CA LEU A 319 -7.26 31.11 25.60
C LEU A 319 -7.31 30.44 26.98
N TRP A 320 -6.84 29.20 27.10
CA TRP A 320 -6.77 28.50 28.38
C TRP A 320 -5.77 29.16 29.35
N LYS A 321 -4.63 29.63 28.83
CA LYS A 321 -3.62 30.35 29.61
C LYS A 321 -4.05 31.77 29.98
N SER A 322 -5.02 32.35 29.27
CA SER A 322 -5.52 33.71 29.55
C SER A 322 -6.10 33.83 30.96
N THR A 323 -6.15 35.06 31.48
CA THR A 323 -6.73 35.38 32.79
C THR A 323 -8.17 34.86 32.95
N ASN A 324 -8.99 34.96 31.91
CA ASN A 324 -10.35 34.42 31.90
C ASN A 324 -10.36 32.88 31.89
N GLY A 325 -9.46 32.24 31.14
CA GLY A 325 -9.31 30.78 31.11
C GLY A 325 -8.92 30.22 32.47
N GLN A 326 -7.93 30.84 33.12
CA GLN A 326 -7.51 30.52 34.48
C GLN A 326 -8.64 30.75 35.50
N LEU A 327 -9.41 31.83 35.35
CA LEU A 327 -10.56 32.12 36.20
C LEU A 327 -11.67 31.06 36.05
N CYS A 328 -11.99 30.65 34.82
CA CYS A 328 -12.91 29.54 34.55
C CYS A 328 -12.44 28.22 35.16
N HIS A 329 -11.15 27.91 35.04
CA HIS A 329 -10.56 26.72 35.64
C HIS A 329 -10.70 26.74 37.18
N ARG A 330 -10.35 27.86 37.81
CA ARG A 330 -10.55 28.04 39.26
C ARG A 330 -12.03 27.90 39.64
N LEU A 331 -12.94 28.58 38.93
CA LEU A 331 -14.38 28.44 39.19
C LEU A 331 -14.86 26.98 39.17
N TYR A 332 -14.37 26.19 38.21
CA TYR A 332 -14.67 24.77 38.12
C TYR A 332 -14.18 24.00 39.36
N GLU A 333 -12.92 24.21 39.79
CA GLU A 333 -12.39 23.60 41.01
C GLU A 333 -13.22 23.98 42.24
N TYR A 334 -13.60 25.26 42.38
CA TYR A 334 -14.43 25.74 43.49
C TYR A 334 -15.83 25.11 43.49
N ILE A 335 -16.47 24.99 42.32
CA ILE A 335 -17.76 24.30 42.19
C ILE A 335 -17.61 22.84 42.62
N GLN A 336 -16.59 22.15 42.11
CA GLN A 336 -16.35 20.74 42.42
C GLN A 336 -16.13 20.53 43.93
N GLU A 337 -15.34 21.38 44.57
CA GLU A 337 -15.12 21.33 46.02
C GLU A 337 -16.39 21.61 46.84
N ASN A 338 -17.19 22.59 46.42
CA ASN A 338 -18.47 22.90 47.06
C ASN A 338 -19.47 21.75 46.92
N VAL A 339 -19.56 21.14 45.74
CA VAL A 339 -20.43 19.99 45.50
C VAL A 339 -20.01 18.80 46.36
N ASN A 340 -18.70 18.49 46.40
CA ASN A 340 -18.18 17.43 47.27
C ASN A 340 -18.50 17.67 48.75
N GLU A 341 -18.42 18.92 49.20
CA GLU A 341 -18.76 19.30 50.56
C GLU A 341 -20.26 19.16 50.85
N ILE A 342 -21.13 19.61 49.94
CA ILE A 342 -22.58 19.41 50.03
C ILE A 342 -22.93 17.93 50.14
N VAL A 343 -22.32 17.09 49.30
CA VAL A 343 -22.54 15.63 49.32
C VAL A 343 -22.12 15.04 50.66
N ARG A 344 -20.97 15.44 51.21
CA ARG A 344 -20.50 14.99 52.53
C ARG A 344 -21.44 15.40 53.66
N LEU A 345 -21.83 16.68 53.72
CA LEU A 345 -22.74 17.18 54.75
C LEU A 345 -24.12 16.53 54.65
N SER A 346 -24.63 16.32 53.43
CA SER A 346 -25.91 15.64 53.19
C SER A 346 -25.87 14.20 53.69
N LYS A 347 -24.76 13.49 53.45
CA LYS A 347 -24.55 12.12 53.96
C LYS A 347 -24.55 12.09 55.50
N GLN A 348 -23.80 12.99 56.15
CA GLN A 348 -23.76 13.07 57.62
C GLN A 348 -25.14 13.46 58.21
N LEU A 349 -25.87 14.38 57.57
CA LEU A 349 -27.21 14.76 57.99
C LEU A 349 -28.20 13.58 57.89
N ASN A 350 -28.10 12.79 56.82
CA ASN A 350 -28.91 11.58 56.63
C ASN A 350 -28.59 10.52 57.71
N ASN A 351 -27.31 10.30 58.01
CA ASN A 351 -26.91 9.39 59.09
C ASN A 351 -27.48 9.83 60.45
N LEU A 352 -27.44 11.14 60.76
CA LEU A 352 -28.05 11.68 61.98
C LEU A 352 -29.57 11.45 62.01
N ALA A 353 -30.26 11.68 60.89
CA ALA A 353 -31.70 11.47 60.78
C ALA A 353 -32.10 10.00 60.99
N ASN A 354 -31.23 9.05 60.60
CA ASN A 354 -31.41 7.62 60.79
C ASN A 354 -30.96 7.11 62.18
N GLY A 355 -30.50 8.02 63.06
CA GLY A 355 -30.05 7.69 64.42
C GLY A 355 -28.66 7.05 64.49
N GLU A 356 -27.89 7.12 63.42
CA GLU A 356 -26.51 6.61 63.37
C GLU A 356 -25.51 7.63 63.93
N ARG A 357 -24.36 7.15 64.42
CA ARG A 357 -23.29 8.02 64.91
C ARG A 357 -22.62 8.76 63.75
N LEU A 358 -22.40 10.06 63.91
CA LEU A 358 -21.64 10.84 62.93
C LEU A 358 -20.18 10.42 62.91
N HIS A 359 -19.58 10.42 61.72
CA HIS A 359 -18.15 10.20 61.57
C HIS A 359 -17.42 11.50 61.91
N LEU A 360 -16.97 11.63 63.17
CA LEU A 360 -16.28 12.85 63.64
C LEU A 360 -15.07 13.24 62.78
N SER A 361 -14.36 12.27 62.19
CA SER A 361 -13.24 12.55 61.28
C SER A 361 -13.63 13.35 60.04
N GLU A 362 -14.83 13.17 59.49
CA GLU A 362 -15.31 13.92 58.32
C GLU A 362 -15.88 15.30 58.69
N LEU A 363 -16.21 15.49 59.97
CA LEU A 363 -16.78 16.71 60.52
C LEU A 363 -15.72 17.67 61.07
N LEU A 364 -14.65 17.11 61.65
CA LEU A 364 -13.56 17.85 62.31
C LEU A 364 -12.41 18.21 61.37
N ILE A 365 -12.16 17.43 60.32
CA ILE A 365 -11.14 17.79 59.32
C ILE A 365 -11.71 18.90 58.45
N GLN A 366 -11.15 20.11 58.57
CA GLN A 366 -11.53 21.21 57.69
C GLN A 366 -11.24 20.85 56.24
N PRO A 367 -12.16 21.17 55.32
CA PRO A 367 -11.90 20.99 53.91
C PRO A 367 -10.79 21.96 53.52
N LYS A 368 -9.96 21.58 52.54
CA LYS A 368 -8.76 22.31 52.15
C LYS A 368 -9.05 23.82 52.07
N PRO A 369 -8.27 24.67 52.76
CA PRO A 369 -8.48 26.10 52.70
C PRO A 369 -8.25 26.56 51.26
N LEU A 370 -9.21 27.31 50.74
CA LEU A 370 -9.13 27.90 49.43
C LEU A 370 -8.15 29.07 49.54
N LEU A 371 -6.88 28.80 49.22
CA LEU A 371 -5.86 29.85 49.13
C LEU A 371 -6.23 30.79 47.99
N LEU A 372 -6.75 31.96 48.35
CA LEU A 372 -6.94 33.05 47.43
C LEU A 372 -5.59 33.73 47.22
N ASP A 373 -4.68 33.09 46.48
CA ASP A 373 -3.50 33.81 46.00
C ASP A 373 -3.93 34.65 44.80
N ALA A 374 -4.52 35.81 45.12
CA ALA A 374 -4.81 36.87 44.15
C ALA A 374 -3.51 37.52 43.61
N THR A 375 -2.36 37.16 44.20
CA THR A 375 -1.03 37.69 43.86
C THR A 375 -0.31 36.94 42.74
N GLU A 376 -0.84 35.79 42.28
CA GLU A 376 -0.29 35.07 41.12
C GLU A 376 -0.95 35.46 39.78
N LEU A 377 -1.93 36.36 39.77
CA LEU A 377 -2.43 37.01 38.56
C LEU A 377 -1.51 38.19 38.15
N LYS A 378 -0.20 37.99 38.24
CA LYS A 378 0.73 38.88 37.53
C LYS A 378 0.67 38.51 36.06
N ASP A 379 0.35 39.50 35.25
CA ASP A 379 0.51 39.49 33.80
C ASP A 379 1.92 39.00 33.47
N ASN A 380 2.05 37.71 33.13
CA ASN A 380 3.20 37.22 32.38
C ASN A 380 2.85 37.43 30.90
N ASP A 381 2.77 38.69 30.51
CA ASP A 381 2.71 39.11 29.10
C ASP A 381 4.12 39.30 28.51
N ASP A 382 5.18 38.97 29.27
CA ASP A 382 6.56 39.03 28.80
C ASP A 382 7.20 37.64 28.73
N ASP A 383 7.87 37.43 27.60
CA ASP A 383 8.83 36.38 27.23
C ASP A 383 8.31 35.11 26.53
N ASP A 384 8.29 35.22 25.20
CA ASP A 384 9.05 34.38 24.26
C ASP A 384 9.10 32.87 24.51
N ASP A 385 8.37 32.14 23.67
CA ASP A 385 8.90 30.92 23.05
C ASP A 385 8.16 30.68 21.72
N ASP A 386 8.43 31.56 20.76
CA ASP A 386 8.30 31.25 19.34
C ASP A 386 9.36 30.21 18.97
N ALA A 387 9.15 28.97 19.41
CA ALA A 387 9.77 27.81 18.81
C ALA A 387 9.13 27.60 17.43
N VAL A 388 9.46 28.50 16.49
CA VAL A 388 9.24 28.33 15.06
C VAL A 388 10.02 27.08 14.66
N PHE A 389 9.35 25.94 14.65
CA PHE A 389 9.83 24.75 13.97
C PHE A 389 9.86 25.09 12.47
N HIS A 390 11.01 25.59 12.01
CA HIS A 390 11.34 25.64 10.60
C HIS A 390 11.45 24.19 10.09
N VAL A 391 10.32 23.64 9.64
CA VAL A 391 10.35 22.55 8.67
C VAL A 391 10.75 23.18 7.35
N SER A 392 12.03 23.07 7.02
CA SER A 392 12.59 23.55 5.76
C SER A 392 11.92 22.85 4.58
N CYS A 393 11.02 23.56 3.91
CA CYS A 393 10.70 23.25 2.52
C CYS A 393 11.89 23.67 1.67
N SER A 394 12.60 22.71 1.07
CA SER A 394 13.32 22.96 -0.17
C SER A 394 12.36 22.66 -1.34
N PRO A 395 11.89 23.68 -2.09
CA PRO A 395 11.20 23.47 -3.36
C PRO A 395 12.21 23.73 -4.48
N LEU A 396 12.95 22.70 -4.88
CA LEU A 396 13.77 22.75 -6.08
C LEU A 396 13.65 21.44 -6.85
N VAL A 397 12.47 21.18 -7.41
CA VAL A 397 12.34 20.46 -8.68
C VAL A 397 11.17 21.07 -9.46
N GLU A 398 11.54 21.92 -10.41
CA GLU A 398 10.88 22.14 -11.71
C GLU A 398 9.40 22.52 -11.70
N ARG A 399 9.16 23.83 -11.53
CA ARG A 399 8.20 24.53 -12.39
C ARG A 399 8.72 24.44 -13.81
N ASP A 400 8.21 23.51 -14.59
CA ASP A 400 7.82 23.79 -15.98
C ASP A 400 6.95 22.67 -16.55
N CYS A 401 5.95 23.09 -17.32
CA CYS A 401 5.08 22.29 -18.19
C CYS A 401 3.94 21.49 -17.52
N LEU A 402 2.80 22.14 -17.30
CA LEU A 402 1.66 22.03 -18.25
C LEU A 402 0.55 22.99 -17.84
N LYS A 403 0.39 24.05 -18.64
CA LYS A 403 -0.83 24.86 -18.69
C LYS A 403 -1.96 23.95 -19.15
N HIS A 404 -2.84 23.52 -18.25
CA HIS A 404 -4.16 23.07 -18.63
C HIS A 404 -5.18 24.14 -18.27
N GLN A 405 -5.53 24.83 -19.34
CA GLN A 405 -6.70 25.64 -19.58
C GLN A 405 -7.94 25.09 -18.86
N ASP A 406 -8.52 25.92 -18.01
CA ASP A 406 -9.82 25.74 -17.39
C ASP A 406 -10.89 25.57 -18.48
N ASN A 407 -11.20 24.31 -18.81
CA ASN A 407 -12.46 23.98 -19.44
C ASN A 407 -13.40 23.48 -18.35
N ASN A 408 -14.17 24.43 -17.83
CA ASN A 408 -15.44 24.17 -17.17
C ASN A 408 -16.29 23.28 -18.06
N ASN A 409 -16.30 21.98 -17.77
CA ASN A 409 -17.41 21.11 -18.09
C ASN A 409 -17.90 20.49 -16.79
N ASN A 410 -19.07 20.97 -16.38
CA ASN A 410 -19.95 20.35 -15.41
C ASN A 410 -20.05 18.84 -15.70
N GLY A 411 -19.38 18.03 -14.89
CA GLY A 411 -19.65 16.63 -14.73
C GLY A 411 -19.92 16.39 -13.26
N GLY A 412 -21.21 16.28 -12.90
CA GLY A 412 -21.63 15.89 -11.56
C GLY A 412 -21.00 14.54 -11.21
N GLY A 413 -20.07 14.56 -10.28
CA GLY A 413 -19.57 13.39 -9.59
C GLY A 413 -19.82 13.61 -8.11
N ASP A 414 -20.84 12.96 -7.58
CA ASP A 414 -21.08 12.82 -6.15
C ASP A 414 -19.81 12.26 -5.49
N SER A 415 -18.99 13.16 -4.95
CA SER A 415 -17.98 12.80 -3.96
C SER A 415 -18.64 12.86 -2.59
N CYS A 416 -19.51 11.87 -2.32
CA CYS A 416 -19.80 11.45 -0.95
C CYS A 416 -18.55 10.73 -0.40
N GLY A 417 -17.47 11.49 -0.20
CA GLY A 417 -16.39 11.08 0.68
C GLY A 417 -16.81 11.44 2.09
N ASP A 418 -17.06 10.43 2.91
CA ASP A 418 -17.27 10.59 4.34
C ASP A 418 -16.18 11.52 4.90
N LYS A 419 -16.57 12.75 5.25
CA LYS A 419 -15.70 13.66 6.01
C LYS A 419 -15.30 12.90 7.26
N ASN A 420 -14.01 12.59 7.36
CA ASN A 420 -13.45 11.82 8.46
C ASN A 420 -14.01 12.39 9.77
N SER A 421 -14.58 11.52 10.62
CA SER A 421 -15.21 11.88 11.90
C SER A 421 -14.37 12.85 12.74
N TRP A 422 -13.05 12.85 12.54
CA TRP A 422 -12.13 13.73 13.21
C TRP A 422 -12.17 15.18 12.70
N GLU A 423 -12.33 15.43 11.39
CA GLU A 423 -12.46 16.78 10.82
C GLU A 423 -13.74 17.46 11.31
N ALA A 424 -14.85 16.72 11.34
CA ALA A 424 -16.12 17.20 11.90
C ALA A 424 -16.01 17.46 13.42
N SER A 425 -15.34 16.57 14.16
CA SER A 425 -15.07 16.77 15.58
C SER A 425 -14.17 17.99 15.83
N PHE A 426 -13.18 18.23 14.96
CA PHE A 426 -12.26 19.33 15.07
C PHE A 426 -12.94 20.68 14.82
N HIS A 427 -13.75 20.78 13.76
CA HIS A 427 -14.56 21.97 13.50
C HIS A 427 -15.56 22.26 14.63
N ASN A 428 -16.12 21.23 15.27
CA ASN A 428 -16.98 21.42 16.43
C ASN A 428 -16.21 21.94 17.65
N VAL A 429 -14.99 21.44 17.91
CA VAL A 429 -14.11 21.98 18.95
C VAL A 429 -13.75 23.43 18.67
N MET A 430 -13.50 23.79 17.41
CA MET A 430 -13.22 25.17 17.00
C MET A 430 -14.41 26.09 17.14
N ASN A 431 -15.61 25.63 16.79
CA ASN A 431 -16.82 26.41 17.02
C ASN A 431 -17.10 26.60 18.52
N MET A 432 -16.89 25.56 19.33
CA MET A 432 -17.02 25.67 20.79
C MET A 432 -15.96 26.62 21.39
N ALA A 433 -14.72 26.56 20.89
CA ALA A 433 -13.64 27.46 21.25
C ALA A 433 -14.02 28.92 21.00
N SER A 434 -14.41 29.25 19.77
CA SER A 434 -14.81 30.59 19.37
C SER A 434 -16.06 31.08 20.12
N GLN A 435 -17.00 30.18 20.42
CA GLN A 435 -18.16 30.51 21.25
C GLN A 435 -17.79 30.80 22.70
N LEU A 436 -16.81 30.09 23.27
CA LEU A 436 -16.30 30.36 24.62
C LEU A 436 -15.54 31.69 24.66
N THR A 437 -14.75 32.01 23.64
CA THR A 437 -14.01 33.29 23.56
C THR A 437 -14.96 34.49 23.51
N ASN A 438 -16.05 34.39 22.74
CA ASN A 438 -16.93 35.53 22.49
C ASN A 438 -18.00 35.75 23.57
N ASN A 439 -18.28 34.76 24.42
CA ASN A 439 -19.40 34.80 25.38
C ASN A 439 -18.98 34.87 26.86
N VAL A 440 -17.69 34.81 27.17
CA VAL A 440 -17.23 34.87 28.56
C VAL A 440 -17.19 36.33 29.04
N ASN A 441 -18.27 36.76 29.69
CA ASN A 441 -18.32 38.04 30.37
C ASN A 441 -17.53 37.96 31.69
N ARG A 442 -16.38 38.64 31.75
CA ARG A 442 -15.48 38.66 32.91
C ARG A 442 -16.19 39.10 34.19
N GLU A 443 -17.12 40.04 34.12
CA GLU A 443 -17.88 40.51 35.30
C GLU A 443 -18.81 39.41 35.84
N GLN A 444 -19.41 38.62 34.96
CA GLN A 444 -20.25 37.48 35.35
C GLN A 444 -19.43 36.37 36.01
N LEU A 445 -18.20 36.12 35.52
CA LEU A 445 -17.30 35.15 36.14
C LEU A 445 -16.87 35.57 37.55
N HIS A 446 -16.48 36.83 37.74
CA HIS A 446 -16.13 37.33 39.07
C HIS A 446 -17.33 37.32 40.03
N THR A 447 -18.52 37.70 39.56
CA THR A 447 -19.75 37.62 40.36
C THR A 447 -20.06 36.18 40.77
N SER A 448 -19.86 35.21 39.87
CA SER A 448 -20.05 33.79 40.14
C SER A 448 -19.03 33.27 41.16
N LEU A 449 -17.78 33.74 41.10
CA LEU A 449 -16.73 33.39 42.06
C LEU A 449 -17.10 33.89 43.47
N ASP A 450 -17.54 35.14 43.59
CA ASP A 450 -17.98 35.71 44.85
C ASP A 450 -19.16 34.94 45.45
N GLN A 451 -20.11 34.51 44.62
CA GLN A 451 -21.22 33.66 45.05
C GLN A 451 -20.75 32.30 45.56
N LEU A 452 -19.78 31.67 44.89
CA LEU A 452 -19.20 30.39 45.33
C LEU A 452 -18.43 30.52 46.64
N ILE A 453 -17.70 31.62 46.85
CA ILE A 453 -17.01 31.92 48.11
C ILE A 453 -18.02 32.10 49.26
N LYS A 454 -19.10 32.85 49.01
CA LYS A 454 -20.21 32.99 49.97
C LYS A 454 -20.86 31.65 50.29
N THR A 455 -21.10 30.82 49.26
CA THR A 455 -21.67 29.48 49.41
C THR A 455 -20.77 28.58 50.25
N ARG A 456 -19.45 28.58 49.98
CA ARG A 456 -18.47 27.84 50.80
C ARG A 456 -18.51 28.27 52.26
N SER A 457 -18.58 29.58 52.51
CA SER A 457 -18.66 30.13 53.87
C SER A 457 -19.92 29.66 54.61
N LEU A 458 -21.05 29.54 53.90
CA LEU A 458 -22.29 28.97 54.45
C LEU A 458 -22.16 27.48 54.75
N LEU A 459 -21.54 26.70 53.85
CA LEU A 459 -21.32 25.27 54.05
C LEU A 459 -20.40 25.00 55.26
N LEU A 460 -19.36 25.80 55.44
CA LEU A 460 -18.49 25.72 56.61
C LEU A 460 -19.24 26.04 57.92
N LYS A 461 -20.13 27.03 57.91
CA LYS A 461 -21.02 27.32 59.04
C LYS A 461 -21.96 26.16 59.33
N LEU A 462 -22.58 25.58 58.29
CA LEU A 462 -23.47 24.42 58.43
C LEU A 462 -22.73 23.21 59.02
N ARG A 463 -21.49 22.95 58.58
CA ARG A 463 -20.63 21.92 59.17
C ARG A 463 -20.41 22.17 60.66
N GLN A 464 -20.02 23.40 61.03
CA GLN A 464 -19.78 23.79 62.42
C GLN A 464 -21.04 23.64 63.29
N GLU A 465 -22.20 24.02 62.77
CA GLU A 465 -23.48 23.85 63.48
C GLU A 465 -23.85 22.38 63.65
N LEU A 466 -23.65 21.55 62.63
CA LEU A 466 -23.90 20.11 62.71
C LEU A 466 -23.00 19.46 63.77
N ALA A 467 -21.73 19.86 63.81
CA ALA A 467 -20.79 19.39 64.81
C ALA A 467 -21.14 19.84 66.22
N ASN A 468 -21.53 21.11 66.41
CA ASN A 468 -21.99 21.63 67.70
C ASN A 468 -23.21 20.86 68.21
N LYS A 469 -24.22 20.62 67.35
CA LYS A 469 -25.43 19.87 67.73
C LYS A 469 -25.13 18.42 68.12
N TYR A 470 -24.22 17.78 67.40
CA TYR A 470 -23.78 16.43 67.74
C TYR A 470 -23.00 16.39 69.06
N ALA A 471 -22.20 17.43 69.32
CA ALA A 471 -21.51 17.63 70.59
C ALA A 471 -22.49 17.79 71.77
N ASP A 472 -23.53 18.60 71.59
CA ASP A 472 -24.57 18.82 72.59
C ASP A 472 -25.33 17.52 72.88
N HIS A 473 -25.60 16.70 71.86
CA HIS A 473 -26.18 15.35 72.04
C HIS A 473 -25.25 14.42 72.86
N LEU A 474 -23.93 14.61 72.77
CA LEU A 474 -22.92 13.85 73.53
C LEU A 474 -22.59 14.46 74.91
N GLY A 475 -23.19 15.61 75.28
CA GLY A 475 -23.03 16.22 76.60
C GLY A 475 -21.86 17.22 76.76
N GLY A 476 -21.32 17.80 75.68
CA GLY A 476 -20.30 18.86 75.77
C GLY A 476 -20.04 19.60 74.45
N LYS A 477 -19.53 20.84 74.48
CA LYS A 477 -19.21 21.65 73.28
C LYS A 477 -17.99 21.10 72.52
N ILE A 478 -18.15 20.77 71.23
CA ILE A 478 -17.04 20.48 70.31
C ILE A 478 -16.75 21.74 69.49
N ASN A 479 -15.58 22.35 69.70
CA ASN A 479 -15.08 23.40 68.83
C ASN A 479 -14.48 22.75 67.58
N CYS A 480 -14.93 23.12 66.37
CA CYS A 480 -14.35 22.60 65.11
C CYS A 480 -13.22 23.51 64.59
N VAL A 481 -12.52 24.14 65.55
CA VAL A 481 -11.30 24.90 65.34
C VAL A 481 -10.22 24.26 66.19
N VAL A 482 -9.84 23.04 65.83
CA VAL A 482 -8.58 22.44 66.28
C VAL A 482 -7.91 21.93 65.02
N GLN A 483 -6.72 22.46 64.76
CA GLN A 483 -5.86 22.14 63.61
C GLN A 483 -5.44 20.67 63.62
#